data_AF-A0A417T243-F1
#
_entry.id   AF-A0A417T243-F1
#
_cell.length_a   1.000
_cell.length_b   1.000
_cell.length_c   1.000
_cell.angle_alpha   90.00
_cell.angle_beta   90.00
_cell.angle_gamma   90.00
#
_symmetry.space_group_name_H-M   'P 1'
#
loop_
_entity.id
_entity.type
_entity.pdbx_description
1 polymer ?
#
loop_
_entity_poly.entity_id
_entity_poly.type
_entity_poly.pdbx_seq_one_letter_code
_entity_poly.pdbx_strand_id
1 'polypeptide(L)'
;MNCLEAQSKIMAFIDNDLPDDELKEFIKHIKSCDNCAEELEIYYTLVVGMKQLDDGENISGDFRKQLNNKLDYEMVRMSTAKRIATSTLVVFLTVILCALVWLYEEALDRVYSYEQNSKLESQGDYYFSDTFSDDMFEPYLCQEAQTKHYLEIMKRYNEEDDSEIVEKNRSLEFMKKVREYNQAQTGEHDVPGTGADKGENG
;
A
#
# COMPACT_ATOMS: atom_id res chain seq x y z
N MET A 1 12.63 28.03 -29.15
CA MET A 1 13.11 29.36 -29.58
C MET A 1 13.72 29.39 -30.98
N ASN A 2 13.75 30.58 -31.56
CA ASN A 2 14.31 30.91 -32.89
C ASN A 2 15.70 31.58 -32.76
N CYS A 3 16.49 31.67 -33.84
CA CYS A 3 17.85 32.24 -33.81
C CYS A 3 17.90 33.70 -33.29
N LEU A 4 16.98 34.56 -33.74
CA LEU A 4 16.89 35.96 -33.26
C LEU A 4 16.63 36.05 -31.75
N GLU A 5 15.78 35.16 -31.25
CA GLU A 5 15.43 35.10 -29.84
C GLU A 5 16.62 34.59 -29.02
N ALA A 6 17.32 33.55 -29.52
CA ALA A 6 18.54 33.05 -28.91
C ALA A 6 19.61 34.15 -28.84
N GLN A 7 19.86 34.87 -29.93
CA GLN A 7 20.81 35.98 -29.99
C GLN A 7 20.53 37.06 -28.94
N SER A 8 19.28 37.47 -28.80
CA SER A 8 18.89 38.48 -27.80
C SER A 8 19.13 38.04 -26.35
N LYS A 9 19.16 36.72 -26.09
CA LYS A 9 19.33 36.11 -24.77
C LYS A 9 20.78 35.74 -24.44
N ILE A 10 21.73 35.91 -25.37
CA ILE A 10 23.15 35.58 -25.15
C ILE A 10 23.73 36.34 -23.95
N MET A 11 23.50 37.65 -23.86
CA MET A 11 24.04 38.45 -22.75
C MET A 11 23.42 38.05 -21.40
N ALA A 12 22.11 37.85 -21.36
CA ALA A 12 21.42 37.37 -20.16
C ALA A 12 21.93 35.99 -19.70
N PHE A 13 22.30 35.11 -20.64
CA PHE A 13 22.94 33.82 -20.31
C PHE A 13 24.36 34.00 -19.74
N ILE A 14 25.17 34.90 -20.29
CA ILE A 14 26.53 35.17 -19.81
C ILE A 14 26.50 35.67 -18.36
N ASP A 15 25.57 36.58 -18.05
CA ASP A 15 25.41 37.17 -16.72
C ASP A 15 24.62 36.30 -15.73
N ASN A 16 24.07 35.16 -16.18
CA ASN A 16 23.23 34.22 -15.41
C ASN A 16 21.85 34.78 -14.98
N ASP A 17 21.32 35.75 -15.72
CA ASP A 17 20.02 36.38 -15.45
C ASP A 17 18.86 35.72 -16.23
N LEU A 18 19.11 34.59 -16.90
CA LEU A 18 18.10 33.91 -17.71
C LEU A 18 17.28 32.91 -16.86
N PRO A 19 15.93 32.97 -16.88
CA PRO A 19 15.09 32.06 -16.09
C PRO A 19 15.19 30.62 -16.60
N ASP A 20 15.06 29.66 -15.68
CA ASP A 20 15.26 28.22 -15.96
C ASP A 20 14.38 27.69 -17.11
N ASP A 21 13.15 28.18 -17.30
CA ASP A 21 12.33 27.66 -18.40
C ASP A 21 12.84 28.11 -19.78
N GLU A 22 13.33 29.35 -19.91
CA GLU A 22 13.88 29.89 -21.15
C GLU A 22 15.31 29.40 -21.41
N LEU A 23 16.10 29.23 -20.35
CA LEU A 23 17.46 28.70 -20.40
C LEU A 23 17.50 27.31 -21.04
N LYS A 24 16.46 26.49 -20.83
CA LYS A 24 16.41 25.12 -21.37
C LYS A 24 16.24 25.16 -22.87
N GLU A 25 15.33 26.01 -23.33
CA GLU A 25 15.12 26.22 -24.76
C GLU A 25 16.37 26.83 -25.41
N PHE A 26 17.07 27.71 -24.70
CA PHE A 26 18.30 28.35 -25.15
C PHE A 26 19.40 27.33 -25.40
N ILE A 27 19.73 26.54 -24.38
CA ILE A 27 20.77 25.51 -24.50
C ILE A 27 20.42 24.49 -25.58
N LYS A 28 19.13 24.12 -25.70
CA LYS A 28 18.67 23.21 -26.75
C LYS A 28 18.90 23.79 -28.15
N HIS A 29 18.61 25.09 -28.35
CA HIS A 29 18.81 25.76 -29.62
C HIS A 29 20.30 25.85 -29.98
N ILE A 30 21.13 26.30 -29.04
CA ILE A 30 22.59 26.41 -29.21
C ILE A 30 23.21 25.06 -29.59
N LYS A 31 22.81 23.96 -28.95
CA LYS A 31 23.29 22.61 -29.29
C LYS A 31 22.84 22.10 -30.67
N SER A 32 21.80 22.70 -31.25
CA SER A 32 21.23 22.29 -32.54
C SER A 32 21.59 23.22 -33.69
N CYS A 33 22.13 24.42 -33.41
CA CYS A 33 22.39 25.45 -34.39
C CYS A 33 23.84 25.96 -34.23
N ASP A 34 24.70 25.57 -35.17
CA ASP A 34 26.13 25.89 -35.14
C ASP A 34 26.37 27.40 -35.20
N ASN A 35 25.59 28.15 -35.98
CA ASN A 35 25.73 29.61 -36.09
C ASN A 35 25.54 30.32 -34.75
N CYS A 36 24.47 29.98 -34.01
CA CYS A 36 24.21 30.57 -32.71
C CYS A 36 25.22 30.09 -31.65
N ALA A 37 25.77 28.87 -31.79
CA ALA A 37 26.84 28.39 -30.92
C ALA A 37 28.15 29.17 -31.10
N GLU A 38 28.53 29.44 -32.35
CA GLU A 38 29.72 30.24 -32.67
C GLU A 38 29.57 31.69 -32.17
N GLU A 39 28.40 32.30 -32.38
CA GLU A 39 28.11 33.63 -31.85
C GLU A 39 28.23 33.66 -30.32
N LEU A 40 27.63 32.69 -29.62
CA LEU A 40 27.75 32.57 -28.17
C LEU A 40 29.21 32.42 -27.72
N GLU A 41 30.02 31.64 -28.43
CA GLU A 41 31.44 31.47 -28.13
C GLU A 41 32.22 32.78 -28.24
N ILE A 42 31.95 33.58 -29.29
CA ILE A 42 32.57 34.88 -29.50
C ILE A 42 32.19 35.84 -28.36
N TYR A 43 30.90 35.97 -28.04
CA TYR A 43 30.44 36.85 -26.96
C TYR A 43 30.98 36.42 -25.60
N TYR A 44 30.97 35.11 -25.32
CA TYR A 44 31.49 34.57 -24.07
C TYR A 44 32.99 34.86 -23.92
N THR A 45 33.78 34.60 -24.97
CA THR A 45 35.23 34.86 -24.97
C THR A 45 35.54 36.33 -24.77
N LEU A 46 34.77 37.24 -25.41
CA LEU A 46 34.97 38.68 -25.27
C LEU A 46 34.65 39.17 -23.85
N VAL A 47 33.47 38.83 -23.33
CA VAL A 47 33.00 39.33 -22.03
C VAL A 47 33.78 38.70 -20.87
N VAL A 48 33.94 37.38 -20.90
CA VAL A 48 34.66 36.66 -19.83
C VAL A 48 36.16 36.90 -19.94
N GLY A 49 36.71 37.03 -21.14
CA GLY A 49 38.11 37.39 -21.35
C GLY A 49 38.44 38.77 -20.78
N MET A 50 37.56 39.76 -20.97
CA MET A 50 37.71 41.09 -20.34
C MET A 50 37.61 41.01 -18.81
N LYS A 51 36.63 40.28 -18.27
CA LYS A 51 36.48 40.09 -16.81
C LYS A 51 37.73 39.43 -16.18
N GLN A 52 38.28 38.38 -16.81
CA GLN A 52 39.51 37.72 -16.33
C GLN A 52 40.74 38.64 -16.36
N LEU A 53 40.84 39.52 -17.37
CA LEU A 53 41.91 40.52 -17.46
C LEU A 53 41.82 41.56 -16.35
N ASP A 54 40.61 42.02 -16.04
CA ASP A 54 40.36 43.02 -14.99
C ASP A 54 40.61 42.42 -13.58
N ASP A 55 40.25 41.16 -13.38
CA ASP A 55 40.40 40.45 -12.10
C ASP A 55 41.84 39.97 -11.84
N GLY A 56 42.74 40.07 -12.84
CA GLY A 56 44.14 39.64 -12.74
C GLY A 56 44.32 38.12 -12.64
N GLU A 57 43.29 37.35 -12.99
CA GLU A 57 43.36 35.89 -13.06
C GLU A 57 44.18 35.43 -14.27
N ASN A 58 44.73 34.22 -14.19
CA ASN A 58 45.41 33.62 -15.35
C ASN A 58 44.38 33.40 -16.45
N ILE A 59 44.51 34.17 -17.55
CA ILE A 59 43.68 34.04 -18.75
C ILE A 59 43.64 32.58 -19.17
N SER A 60 42.49 31.93 -18.99
CA SER A 60 42.34 30.54 -19.39
C SER A 60 42.36 30.48 -20.91
N GLY A 61 43.37 29.86 -21.51
CA GLY A 61 43.50 29.78 -22.97
C GLY A 61 42.42 28.95 -23.68
N ASP A 62 41.48 28.33 -22.94
CA ASP A 62 40.47 27.40 -23.46
C ASP A 62 39.05 27.80 -23.02
N PHE A 63 38.63 29.01 -23.44
CA PHE A 63 37.28 29.54 -23.20
C PHE A 63 36.18 28.63 -23.76
N ARG A 64 36.45 27.95 -24.88
CA ARG A 64 35.49 27.02 -25.51
C ARG A 64 35.18 25.86 -24.58
N LYS A 65 36.19 25.28 -23.93
CA LYS A 65 35.97 24.20 -22.95
C LYS A 65 35.23 24.70 -21.72
N GLN A 66 35.54 25.89 -21.22
CA GLN A 66 34.83 26.49 -20.09
C GLN A 66 33.34 26.72 -20.41
N LEU A 67 33.06 27.26 -21.61
CA LEU A 67 31.70 27.47 -22.09
C LEU A 67 30.93 26.15 -22.21
N ASN A 68 31.50 25.14 -22.87
CA ASN A 68 30.86 23.84 -23.04
C ASN A 68 30.56 23.18 -21.68
N ASN A 69 31.50 23.25 -20.74
CA ASN A 69 31.29 22.75 -19.38
C ASN A 69 30.15 23.51 -18.68
N LYS A 70 30.05 24.83 -18.88
CA LYS A 70 28.94 25.64 -18.33
C LYS A 70 27.60 25.22 -18.94
N LEU A 71 27.52 25.05 -20.26
CA LEU A 71 26.29 24.60 -20.94
C LEU A 71 25.86 23.21 -20.49
N ASP A 72 26.80 22.28 -20.35
CA ASP A 72 26.51 20.91 -19.90
C ASP A 72 26.09 20.88 -18.43
N TYR A 73 26.77 21.64 -17.57
CA TYR A 73 26.40 21.77 -16.16
C TYR A 73 24.97 22.30 -16.00
N GLU A 74 24.62 23.39 -16.69
CA GLU A 74 23.27 23.96 -16.66
C GLU A 74 22.23 22.98 -17.20
N MET A 75 22.51 22.30 -18.32
CA MET A 75 21.61 21.28 -18.86
C MET A 75 21.37 20.10 -17.89
N VAL A 76 22.43 19.63 -17.23
CA VAL A 76 22.35 18.55 -16.24
C VAL A 76 21.60 19.03 -14.99
N ARG A 77 21.87 20.23 -14.49
CA ARG A 77 21.17 20.83 -13.34
C ARG A 77 19.67 20.86 -13.58
N MET A 78 19.26 21.37 -14.74
CA MET A 78 17.84 21.52 -15.11
C MET A 78 17.15 20.18 -15.37
N SER A 79 17.83 19.24 -16.03
CA SER A 79 17.26 17.93 -16.32
C SER A 79 17.15 17.07 -15.05
N THR A 80 18.11 17.17 -14.14
CA THR A 80 18.12 16.45 -12.86
C THR A 80 17.07 17.04 -11.92
N ALA A 81 16.95 18.36 -11.83
CA ALA A 81 15.90 19.02 -11.04
C ALA A 81 14.49 18.61 -11.50
N LYS A 82 14.22 18.62 -12.82
CA LYS A 82 12.91 18.20 -13.36
C LYS A 82 12.66 16.70 -13.14
N ARG A 83 13.67 15.84 -13.29
CA ARG A 83 13.55 14.39 -13.03
C ARG A 83 13.30 14.10 -11.54
N ILE A 84 14.00 14.77 -10.63
CA ILE A 84 13.81 14.60 -9.18
C ILE A 84 12.41 15.07 -8.77
N ALA A 85 12.00 16.26 -9.19
CA ALA A 85 10.68 16.81 -8.86
C ALA A 85 9.53 15.98 -9.45
N THR A 86 9.70 15.45 -10.67
CA THR A 86 8.70 14.57 -11.29
C THR A 86 8.67 13.20 -10.62
N SER A 87 9.84 12.66 -10.26
CA SER A 87 9.98 11.37 -9.58
C SER A 87 9.30 11.38 -8.20
N THR A 88 9.50 12.42 -7.39
CA THR A 88 8.87 12.52 -6.08
C THR A 88 7.35 12.63 -6.18
N LEU A 89 6.83 13.46 -7.09
CA LEU A 89 5.39 13.63 -7.32
C LEU A 89 4.71 12.30 -7.72
N VAL A 90 5.30 11.56 -8.65
CA VAL A 90 4.75 10.27 -9.09
C VAL A 90 4.74 9.26 -7.94
N VAL A 91 5.82 9.17 -7.15
CA VAL A 91 5.88 8.28 -5.99
C VAL A 91 4.79 8.65 -4.97
N PHE A 92 4.61 9.93 -4.65
CA PHE A 92 3.53 10.37 -3.74
C PHE A 92 2.14 9.95 -4.23
N LEU A 93 1.84 10.15 -5.52
CA LEU A 93 0.56 9.72 -6.09
C LEU A 93 0.36 8.21 -5.98
N THR A 94 1.40 7.41 -6.24
CA THR A 94 1.29 5.95 -6.12
C THR A 94 1.04 5.50 -4.69
N VAL A 95 1.68 6.12 -3.69
CA VAL A 95 1.46 5.81 -2.28
C VAL A 95 0.02 6.14 -1.85
N ILE A 96 -0.50 7.28 -2.30
CA ILE A 96 -1.89 7.68 -2.01
C ILE A 96 -2.89 6.69 -2.60
N LEU A 97 -2.70 6.28 -3.85
CA LEU A 97 -3.58 5.29 -4.49
C LEU A 97 -3.56 3.95 -3.76
N CYS A 98 -2.38 3.46 -3.37
CA CYS A 98 -2.28 2.25 -2.57
C CYS A 98 -3.02 2.41 -1.24
N ALA A 99 -2.80 3.51 -0.51
CA ALA A 99 -3.47 3.74 0.77
C ALA A 99 -5.01 3.77 0.62
N LEU A 100 -5.54 4.36 -0.46
CA LEU A 100 -6.97 4.35 -0.74
C LEU A 100 -7.51 2.94 -0.99
N VAL A 101 -6.76 2.09 -1.69
CA VAL A 101 -7.14 0.67 -1.90
C VAL A 101 -7.17 -0.09 -0.58
N TRP A 102 -6.14 0.07 0.26
CA TRP A 102 -6.10 -0.55 1.60
C TRP A 102 -7.28 -0.12 2.49
N LEU A 103 -7.59 1.18 2.50
CA LEU A 103 -8.73 1.70 3.26
C LEU A 103 -10.07 1.19 2.71
N TYR A 104 -10.17 0.98 1.39
CA TYR A 104 -11.36 0.46 0.77
C TYR A 104 -11.59 -1.02 1.14
N GLU A 105 -10.55 -1.85 1.16
CA GLU A 105 -10.64 -3.26 1.59
C GLU A 105 -11.11 -3.38 3.04
N GLU A 106 -10.54 -2.61 3.97
CA GLU A 106 -10.94 -2.64 5.39
C GLU A 106 -12.40 -2.17 5.60
N ALA A 107 -12.85 -1.18 4.82
CA ALA A 107 -14.24 -0.75 4.85
C ALA A 107 -15.19 -1.85 4.34
N LEU A 108 -14.78 -2.58 3.30
CA LEU A 108 -15.55 -3.68 2.72
C LEU A 108 -15.74 -4.80 3.73
N ASP A 109 -14.69 -5.19 4.45
CA ASP A 109 -14.74 -6.25 5.47
C ASP A 109 -15.68 -5.89 6.64
N ARG A 110 -15.70 -4.62 7.05
CA ARG A 110 -16.63 -4.15 8.08
C ARG A 110 -18.09 -4.21 7.62
N VAL A 111 -18.37 -3.82 6.37
CA VAL A 111 -19.74 -3.91 5.82
C VAL A 111 -20.14 -5.38 5.65
N TYR A 112 -19.24 -6.21 5.14
CA TYR A 112 -19.47 -7.62 4.91
C TYR A 112 -19.78 -8.38 6.22
N SER A 113 -18.98 -8.14 7.26
CA SER A 113 -19.20 -8.75 8.58
C SER A 113 -20.49 -8.27 9.26
N TYR A 114 -20.87 -7.00 9.09
CA TYR A 114 -22.16 -6.48 9.56
C TYR A 114 -23.35 -7.16 8.86
N GLU A 115 -23.29 -7.32 7.54
CA GLU A 115 -24.32 -8.04 6.79
C GLU A 115 -24.39 -9.51 7.18
N GLN A 116 -23.24 -10.15 7.40
CA GLN A 116 -23.18 -11.55 7.83
C GLN A 116 -23.83 -11.74 9.21
N ASN A 117 -23.55 -10.83 10.15
CA ASN A 117 -24.09 -10.90 11.50
C ASN A 117 -25.61 -10.63 11.53
N SER A 118 -26.09 -9.64 10.78
CA SER A 118 -27.54 -9.37 10.69
C SER A 118 -28.32 -10.50 10.02
N LYS A 119 -27.73 -11.20 9.05
CA LYS A 119 -28.31 -12.43 8.48
C LYS A 119 -28.31 -13.59 9.46
N LEU A 120 -27.29 -13.72 10.31
CA LEU A 120 -27.23 -14.77 11.33
C LEU A 120 -28.26 -14.54 12.45
N GLU A 121 -28.42 -13.30 12.90
CA GLU A 121 -29.45 -12.95 13.89
C GLU A 121 -30.86 -13.23 13.38
N SER A 122 -31.12 -12.95 12.09
CA SER A 122 -32.43 -13.22 11.47
C SER A 122 -32.65 -14.68 11.04
N GLN A 123 -31.62 -15.52 10.97
CA GLN A 123 -31.79 -16.93 10.59
C GLN A 123 -32.64 -17.71 11.60
N GLY A 124 -32.58 -17.39 12.90
CA GLY A 124 -33.37 -18.07 13.93
C GLY A 124 -34.88 -17.90 13.75
N ASP A 125 -35.31 -16.71 13.30
CA ASP A 125 -36.72 -16.33 13.20
C ASP A 125 -37.44 -16.98 12.00
N TYR A 126 -36.69 -17.34 10.94
CA TYR A 126 -37.26 -17.88 9.70
C TYR A 126 -36.88 -19.34 9.40
N TYR A 127 -35.79 -19.88 9.98
CA TYR A 127 -35.31 -21.23 9.66
C TYR A 127 -36.03 -22.33 10.46
N PHE A 128 -36.56 -22.00 11.64
CA PHE A 128 -37.26 -22.96 12.50
C PHE A 128 -38.78 -22.75 12.55
N SER A 129 -39.30 -21.63 12.03
CA SER A 129 -40.73 -21.30 12.11
C SER A 129 -41.62 -22.26 11.32
N ASP A 130 -41.13 -22.79 10.21
CA ASP A 130 -41.87 -23.75 9.37
C ASP A 130 -41.75 -25.20 9.86
N THR A 131 -40.72 -25.52 10.67
CA THR A 131 -40.45 -26.89 11.16
C THR A 131 -40.88 -27.11 12.62
N PHE A 132 -40.91 -26.04 13.42
CA PHE A 132 -41.27 -26.04 14.84
C PHE A 132 -42.30 -24.93 15.09
N SER A 133 -43.47 -25.01 14.43
CA SER A 133 -44.58 -24.12 14.73
C SER A 133 -45.26 -24.51 16.05
N ASP A 134 -45.53 -23.46 16.83
CA ASP A 134 -46.37 -23.32 18.02
C ASP A 134 -46.03 -24.07 19.32
N ASP A 135 -45.34 -25.23 19.33
CA ASP A 135 -45.18 -26.00 20.58
C ASP A 135 -43.93 -25.67 21.42
N MET A 136 -42.94 -24.94 20.90
CA MET A 136 -41.66 -24.72 21.60
C MET A 136 -41.33 -23.27 21.96
N PHE A 137 -42.16 -22.31 21.56
CA PHE A 137 -41.90 -20.90 21.82
C PHE A 137 -43.04 -20.27 22.60
N GLU A 138 -43.27 -20.75 23.82
CA GLU A 138 -43.96 -19.93 24.81
C GLU A 138 -42.93 -19.01 25.51
N PRO A 139 -43.21 -17.70 25.61
CA PRO A 139 -42.18 -16.67 25.71
C PRO A 139 -41.40 -16.69 27.01
N TYR A 140 -40.14 -16.26 26.90
CA TYR A 140 -39.16 -16.01 27.96
C TYR A 140 -39.58 -14.84 28.91
N LEU A 141 -40.78 -14.92 29.48
CA LEU A 141 -41.35 -13.94 30.41
C LEU A 141 -42.06 -14.67 31.56
N CYS A 142 -41.30 -15.25 32.49
CA CYS A 142 -41.61 -15.36 33.94
C CYS A 142 -40.60 -16.29 34.64
N GLN A 143 -39.34 -15.83 34.78
CA GLN A 143 -38.23 -16.61 35.35
C GLN A 143 -38.35 -16.91 36.87
N GLU A 144 -39.41 -16.48 37.55
CA GLU A 144 -39.57 -16.68 39.00
C GLU A 144 -40.73 -17.63 39.39
N ALA A 145 -41.75 -17.76 38.53
CA ALA A 145 -42.94 -18.59 38.83
C ALA A 145 -42.78 -20.04 38.34
N GLN A 146 -42.15 -20.27 37.18
CA GLN A 146 -41.97 -21.62 36.62
C GLN A 146 -40.97 -22.47 37.42
N THR A 147 -39.97 -21.85 38.05
CA THR A 147 -38.92 -22.57 38.79
C THR A 147 -39.50 -23.35 39.97
N LYS A 148 -40.55 -22.86 40.63
CA LYS A 148 -41.25 -23.59 41.70
C LYS A 148 -42.07 -24.75 41.16
N HIS A 149 -42.73 -24.58 40.01
CA HIS A 149 -43.53 -25.62 39.38
C HIS A 149 -42.67 -26.78 38.88
N TYR A 150 -41.53 -26.49 38.24
CA TYR A 150 -40.56 -27.50 37.82
C TYR A 150 -39.91 -28.21 39.02
N LEU A 151 -39.65 -27.51 40.12
CA LEU A 151 -39.10 -28.13 41.34
C LEU A 151 -40.12 -29.06 42.04
N GLU A 152 -41.41 -28.76 41.97
CA GLU A 152 -42.48 -29.66 42.45
C GLU A 152 -42.66 -30.89 41.55
N ILE A 153 -42.56 -30.72 40.23
CA ILE A 153 -42.60 -31.84 39.28
C ILE A 153 -41.39 -32.76 39.50
N MET A 154 -40.18 -32.20 39.65
CA MET A 154 -38.97 -32.97 39.92
C MET A 154 -38.98 -33.69 41.27
N LYS A 155 -39.67 -33.15 42.28
CA LYS A 155 -39.86 -33.84 43.56
C LYS A 155 -40.81 -35.04 43.46
N ARG A 156 -41.83 -34.97 42.60
CA ARG A 156 -42.70 -36.13 42.31
C ARG A 156 -41.99 -37.23 41.53
N TYR A 157 -40.99 -36.89 40.73
CA TYR A 157 -40.23 -37.85 39.93
C TYR A 157 -39.19 -38.66 40.71
N ASN A 158 -38.90 -38.31 41.96
CA ASN A 158 -37.93 -39.03 42.81
C ASN A 158 -38.56 -40.10 43.71
N GLU A 159 -39.87 -40.38 43.59
CA GLU A 159 -40.56 -41.35 44.44
C GLU A 159 -41.10 -42.60 43.72
N GLU A 160 -40.96 -42.77 42.40
CA GLU A 160 -41.46 -43.98 41.74
C GLU A 160 -40.44 -44.63 40.77
N ASP A 161 -40.04 -45.83 41.20
CA ASP A 161 -39.28 -46.94 40.63
C ASP A 161 -38.97 -47.00 39.12
N ASP A 162 -37.67 -47.23 38.86
CA ASP A 162 -37.08 -48.28 38.02
C ASP A 162 -37.92 -48.89 36.88
N SER A 163 -37.58 -48.57 35.62
CA SER A 163 -37.31 -49.55 34.54
C SER A 163 -37.25 -48.95 33.12
N GLU A 164 -36.37 -47.98 32.83
CA GLU A 164 -36.01 -47.70 31.41
C GLU A 164 -34.63 -47.05 31.23
N ILE A 165 -33.61 -47.66 31.84
CA ILE A 165 -32.19 -47.27 31.66
C ILE A 165 -31.48 -48.38 30.87
N VAL A 166 -31.86 -48.60 29.62
CA VAL A 166 -31.06 -49.46 28.72
C VAL A 166 -30.82 -48.80 27.36
N GLU A 167 -31.69 -47.91 26.88
CA GLU A 167 -31.51 -47.27 25.57
C GLU A 167 -30.63 -46.00 25.61
N LYS A 168 -30.47 -45.37 26.78
CA LYS A 168 -29.71 -44.11 26.98
C LYS A 168 -28.18 -44.27 26.99
N ASN A 169 -27.66 -45.51 27.03
CA ASN A 169 -26.21 -45.75 27.06
C ASN A 169 -25.55 -45.79 25.68
N ARG A 170 -26.29 -46.03 24.59
CA ARG A 170 -25.72 -46.14 23.24
C ARG A 170 -25.31 -44.79 22.65
N SER A 171 -26.12 -43.75 22.88
CA SER A 171 -25.84 -42.38 22.45
C SER A 171 -24.67 -41.77 23.23
N LEU A 172 -24.52 -42.13 24.51
CA LEU A 172 -23.41 -41.68 25.36
C LEU A 172 -22.07 -42.31 24.93
N GLU A 173 -22.05 -43.61 24.60
CA GLU A 173 -20.87 -44.29 24.07
C GLU A 173 -20.44 -43.73 22.71
N PHE A 174 -21.39 -43.43 21.83
CA PHE A 174 -21.11 -42.83 20.52
C PHE A 174 -20.43 -41.46 20.69
N MET A 175 -20.97 -40.60 21.56
CA MET A 175 -20.40 -39.27 21.82
C MET A 175 -19.00 -39.34 22.44
N LYS A 176 -18.69 -40.39 23.20
CA LYS A 176 -17.35 -40.61 23.77
C LYS A 176 -16.32 -40.97 22.70
N LYS A 177 -16.66 -41.89 21.78
CA LYS A 177 -15.77 -42.26 20.65
C LYS A 177 -15.48 -41.09 19.72
N VAL A 178 -16.49 -40.27 19.43
CA VAL A 178 -16.32 -39.07 18.59
C VAL A 178 -15.34 -38.08 19.23
N ARG A 179 -15.39 -37.93 20.57
CA ARG A 179 -14.45 -37.08 21.31
C ARG A 179 -13.01 -37.60 21.26
N GLU A 180 -12.81 -38.90 21.43
CA GLU A 180 -11.47 -39.53 21.39
C GLU A 180 -10.82 -39.41 20.01
N TYR A 181 -11.58 -39.60 18.92
CA TYR A 181 -11.07 -39.43 17.56
C TYR A 181 -10.61 -38.00 17.27
N ASN A 182 -11.39 -37.00 17.70
CA ASN A 182 -11.06 -35.59 17.48
C ASN A 182 -9.83 -35.12 18.30
N GLN A 183 -9.57 -35.75 19.46
CA GLN A 183 -8.38 -35.49 20.27
C GLN A 183 -7.12 -36.14 19.67
N ALA A 184 -7.22 -37.29 19.01
CA ALA A 184 -6.08 -37.93 18.34
C ALA A 184 -5.61 -37.15 17.10
N GLN A 185 -6.52 -36.52 16.37
CA GLN A 185 -6.22 -35.74 15.15
C GLN A 185 -5.60 -34.36 15.41
N THR A 186 -5.67 -33.85 16.65
CA THR A 186 -5.11 -32.53 17.02
C THR A 186 -3.68 -32.60 17.56
N GLY A 187 -3.07 -33.80 17.64
CA GLY A 187 -1.71 -34.01 18.16
C GLY A 187 -0.65 -34.45 17.13
N GLU A 188 -0.98 -34.60 15.85
CA GLU A 188 -0.07 -35.19 14.85
C GLU A 188 0.02 -34.33 13.58
N HIS A 189 0.51 -33.10 13.74
CA HIS A 189 1.07 -32.29 12.66
C HIS A 189 2.28 -31.47 13.17
N ASP A 190 3.24 -32.14 13.80
CA ASP A 190 4.63 -31.70 13.82
C ASP A 190 5.33 -32.30 12.59
N VAL A 191 5.66 -31.46 11.60
CA VAL A 191 6.45 -31.84 10.42
C VAL A 191 7.93 -31.66 10.74
N PRO A 192 8.76 -32.72 10.83
CA PRO A 192 10.19 -32.60 10.93
C PRO A 192 10.81 -32.40 9.54
N GLY A 193 11.76 -31.47 9.47
CA GLY A 193 12.42 -31.08 8.23
C GLY A 193 13.36 -32.13 7.62
N THR A 194 13.47 -32.07 6.31
CA THR A 194 14.62 -32.47 5.45
C THR A 194 14.43 -31.67 4.15
N GLY A 195 15.37 -31.06 3.45
CA GLY A 195 16.82 -30.95 3.48
C GLY A 195 17.22 -30.55 2.05
N ALA A 196 17.87 -29.40 1.85
CA ALA A 196 18.44 -29.02 0.55
C ALA A 196 19.89 -28.58 0.73
N ASP A 197 20.73 -29.37 0.08
CA ASP A 197 22.18 -29.48 0.01
C ASP A 197 22.90 -28.24 -0.59
N LYS A 198 24.08 -27.90 -0.04
CA LYS A 198 25.39 -27.63 -0.71
C LYS A 198 26.19 -26.42 -0.20
N GLY A 199 27.39 -26.72 0.28
CA GLY A 199 28.61 -26.02 -0.15
C GLY A 199 29.40 -25.25 0.91
N GLU A 200 30.40 -25.91 1.52
CA GLU A 200 31.65 -25.37 2.12
C GLU A 200 32.37 -26.61 2.73
N ASN A 201 33.62 -27.02 2.45
CA ASN A 201 34.87 -26.31 2.24
C ASN A 201 35.89 -27.20 1.51
N GLY A 202 36.79 -26.59 0.72
CA GLY A 202 37.96 -27.23 0.09
C GLY A 202 38.62 -26.34 -0.94
#